data_AF-A0A2X2XS96-F1
#
_entry.id   AF-A0A2X2XS96-F1
#
_cell.length_a   1.000
_cell.length_b   1.000
_cell.length_c   1.000
_cell.angle_alpha   90.00
_cell.angle_beta   90.00
_cell.angle_gamma   90.00
#
_symmetry.space_group_name_H-M   'P 1'
#
loop_
_entity.id
_entity.type
_entity.pdbx_description
1 polymer ?
#
loop_
_entity_poly.entity_id
_entity_poly.type
_entity_poly.pdbx_seq_one_letter_code
_entity_poly.pdbx_strand_id
1 'polypeptide(L)'
;MKLRLSALALGSTLLVGCASSGTEQQGRSDPLEGFNRTMYNFNFNVLDPYVVRPVAVAWRDYVPQPARNGLSNFTSNLEEPAIMVNYFLQGDPYQGMVHFTRFFLNSILGMGGLY
;
A
#
# COMPACT_ATOMS: atom_id res chain seq x y z
N MET A 1 -34.29 -39.76 25.91
CA MET A 1 -33.86 -39.61 24.49
C MET A 1 -34.44 -38.38 23.80
N LYS A 2 -35.71 -38.01 24.05
CA LYS A 2 -36.37 -36.83 23.42
C LYS A 2 -35.63 -35.50 23.64
N LEU A 3 -35.13 -35.23 24.86
CA LEU A 3 -34.40 -33.98 25.17
C LEU A 3 -33.07 -33.83 24.39
N ARG A 4 -32.36 -34.93 24.14
CA ARG A 4 -31.09 -34.91 23.39
C ARG A 4 -31.31 -34.66 21.91
N LEU A 5 -32.41 -35.18 21.35
CA LEU A 5 -32.81 -34.95 19.97
C LEU A 5 -33.23 -33.49 19.75
N SER A 6 -33.98 -32.91 20.69
CA SER A 6 -34.40 -31.51 20.64
C SER A 6 -33.21 -30.55 20.73
N ALA A 7 -32.22 -30.83 21.57
CA ALA A 7 -31.00 -30.03 21.67
C ALA A 7 -30.15 -30.08 20.38
N LEU A 8 -30.09 -31.24 19.73
CA LEU A 8 -29.37 -31.41 18.46
C LEU A 8 -30.07 -30.66 17.30
N ALA A 9 -31.40 -30.66 17.29
CA ALA A 9 -32.20 -29.91 16.33
C ALA A 9 -32.05 -28.39 16.50
N LEU A 10 -32.06 -27.89 17.75
CA LEU A 10 -31.84 -26.47 18.03
C LEU A 10 -30.41 -26.02 17.68
N GLY A 11 -29.40 -26.85 17.99
CA GLY A 11 -28.00 -26.57 17.67
C GLY A 11 -27.74 -26.49 16.16
N SER A 12 -28.38 -27.36 15.38
CA SER A 12 -28.25 -27.35 13.92
C SER A 12 -28.95 -26.14 13.28
N THR A 13 -30.09 -25.67 13.82
CA THR A 13 -30.72 -24.42 13.35
C THR A 13 -29.89 -23.17 13.66
N LEU A 14 -29.15 -23.14 14.78
CA LEU A 14 -28.28 -22.01 15.14
C LEU A 14 -27.04 -21.90 14.23
N LEU A 15 -26.52 -23.03 13.74
CA LEU A 15 -25.34 -23.05 12.86
C LEU A 15 -25.65 -22.56 11.44
N VAL A 16 -26.88 -22.73 10.95
CA VAL A 16 -27.30 -22.22 9.61
C VAL A 16 -27.38 -20.69 9.58
N GLY A 17 -27.63 -20.04 10.73
CA GLY A 17 -27.68 -18.58 10.83
C GLY A 17 -26.34 -17.86 10.58
N CYS A 18 -25.20 -18.53 10.77
CA CYS A 18 -23.88 -17.94 10.52
C CYS A 18 -23.46 -17.98 9.04
N ALA A 19 -24.18 -18.70 8.18
CA ALA A 19 -23.88 -18.82 6.76
C ALA A 19 -24.71 -17.88 5.85
N SER A 20 -25.60 -17.06 6.43
CA SER A 20 -26.34 -16.04 5.68
C SER A 20 -25.43 -14.83 5.38
N SER A 21 -24.39 -15.02 4.59
CA SER A 21 -23.76 -13.91 3.88
C SER A 21 -24.77 -13.44 2.83
N GLY A 22 -25.52 -12.38 3.14
CA GLY A 22 -26.38 -11.74 2.15
C GLY A 22 -25.59 -11.50 0.87
N THR A 23 -26.10 -12.03 -0.23
CA THR A 23 -25.62 -11.75 -1.59
C THR A 23 -26.02 -10.34 -2.00
N GLU A 24 -25.73 -9.34 -1.16
CA GLU A 24 -25.50 -8.01 -1.67
C GLU A 24 -24.12 -8.06 -2.31
N GLN A 25 -24.06 -7.80 -3.61
CA GLN A 25 -22.84 -7.28 -4.20
C GLN A 25 -22.47 -6.04 -3.39
N GLN A 26 -21.61 -6.22 -2.39
CA GLN A 26 -20.91 -5.16 -1.71
C GLN A 26 -20.05 -4.49 -2.79
N GLY A 27 -20.67 -3.57 -3.54
CA GLY A 27 -19.92 -2.58 -4.29
C GLY A 27 -18.91 -1.98 -3.32
N ARG A 28 -17.66 -1.85 -3.74
CA ARG A 28 -16.61 -1.24 -2.93
C ARG A 28 -17.13 0.07 -2.37
N SER A 29 -17.32 0.15 -1.06
CA SER A 29 -17.87 1.35 -0.42
C SER A 29 -16.92 2.53 -0.62
N ASP A 30 -17.27 3.41 -1.55
CA ASP A 30 -16.63 4.73 -1.72
C ASP A 30 -17.71 5.83 -1.62
N PRO A 31 -18.01 6.29 -0.39
CA PRO A 31 -19.01 7.35 -0.17
C PRO A 31 -18.69 8.67 -0.90
N LEU A 32 -17.44 8.87 -1.31
CA LEU A 32 -16.96 10.09 -1.96
C LEU A 32 -16.68 9.88 -3.46
N GLU A 33 -17.22 8.81 -4.06
CA GLU A 33 -16.95 8.45 -5.46
C GLU A 33 -17.18 9.61 -6.44
N GLY A 34 -18.26 10.37 -6.27
CA GLY A 34 -18.56 11.51 -7.14
C GLY A 34 -17.47 12.59 -7.13
N PHE A 35 -16.97 12.93 -5.94
CA PHE A 35 -15.87 13.88 -5.77
C PHE A 35 -14.54 13.28 -6.29
N ASN A 36 -14.22 12.05 -5.88
CA ASN A 36 -13.00 11.36 -6.29
C ASN A 36 -12.87 11.24 -7.80
N ARG A 37 -13.97 10.89 -8.50
CA ARG A 37 -14.01 10.82 -9.97
C ARG A 37 -13.87 12.19 -10.63
N THR A 38 -14.47 13.22 -10.07
CA THR A 38 -14.34 14.58 -10.61
C THR A 38 -12.89 15.06 -10.49
N MET A 39 -12.26 14.85 -9.33
CA MET A 39 -10.88 15.25 -9.11
C MET A 39 -9.90 14.39 -9.92
N TYR A 40 -10.20 13.09 -10.08
CA TYR A 40 -9.48 12.21 -11.00
C TYR A 40 -9.55 12.72 -12.43
N ASN A 41 -10.74 13.09 -12.93
CA ASN A 41 -10.89 13.63 -14.28
C ASN A 41 -10.10 14.93 -14.49
N PHE A 42 -10.04 15.80 -13.48
CA PHE A 42 -9.19 16.99 -13.52
C PHE A 42 -7.70 16.63 -13.57
N ASN A 43 -7.25 15.73 -12.68
CA ASN A 43 -5.87 15.29 -12.64
C ASN A 43 -5.45 14.62 -13.96
N PHE A 44 -6.32 13.80 -14.53
CA PHE A 44 -6.03 13.02 -15.73
C PHE A 44 -6.14 13.85 -17.02
N ASN A 45 -7.17 14.67 -17.20
CA ASN A 45 -7.40 15.37 -18.47
C ASN A 45 -6.81 16.77 -18.50
N VAL A 46 -6.45 17.35 -17.36
CA VAL A 46 -5.90 18.71 -17.28
C VAL A 46 -4.49 18.68 -16.72
N LEU A 47 -4.33 18.27 -15.46
CA LEU A 47 -3.03 18.38 -14.79
C LEU A 47 -1.94 17.52 -15.46
N ASP A 48 -2.26 16.29 -15.81
CA ASP A 48 -1.31 15.38 -16.46
C ASP A 48 -0.87 15.87 -17.86
N PRO A 49 -1.76 16.08 -18.84
CA PRO A 49 -1.34 16.44 -20.19
C PRO A 49 -0.69 17.81 -20.30
N TYR A 50 -1.10 18.79 -19.49
CA TYR A 50 -0.60 20.16 -19.60
C TYR A 50 0.58 20.48 -18.69
N VAL A 51 0.76 19.76 -17.57
CA VAL A 51 1.80 20.09 -16.58
C VAL A 51 2.70 18.90 -16.28
N VAL A 52 2.15 17.81 -15.73
CA VAL A 52 2.97 16.72 -15.18
C VAL A 52 3.70 15.96 -16.28
N ARG A 53 3.02 15.58 -17.36
CA ARG A 53 3.62 14.82 -18.47
C ARG A 53 4.69 15.62 -19.20
N PRO A 54 4.51 16.90 -19.58
CA PRO A 54 5.58 17.71 -20.14
C PRO A 54 6.82 17.79 -19.22
N VAL A 55 6.62 17.98 -17.92
CA VAL A 55 7.73 18.00 -16.93
C VAL A 55 8.42 16.64 -16.85
N ALA A 56 7.67 15.54 -16.86
CA ALA A 56 8.24 14.18 -16.83
C ALA A 56 9.04 13.85 -18.10
N VAL A 57 8.58 14.30 -19.27
CA VAL A 57 9.31 14.18 -20.54
C VAL A 57 10.61 14.98 -20.47
N ALA A 58 10.56 16.23 -20.02
CA ALA A 58 11.75 17.04 -19.82
C ALA A 58 12.73 16.39 -18.81
N TRP A 59 12.24 15.86 -17.70
CA TRP A 59 13.07 15.14 -16.72
C TRP A 59 13.77 13.94 -17.36
N ARG A 60 13.05 13.14 -18.16
CA ARG A 60 13.60 11.99 -18.86
C ARG A 60 14.67 12.40 -19.88
N ASP A 61 14.43 13.47 -20.62
CA ASP A 61 15.26 13.85 -21.77
C ASP A 61 16.50 14.67 -21.36
N TYR A 62 16.40 15.48 -20.30
CA TYR A 62 17.49 16.36 -19.86
C TYR A 62 18.27 15.83 -18.65
N VAL A 63 17.72 14.95 -17.83
CA VAL A 63 18.42 14.44 -16.64
C VAL A 63 19.07 13.09 -16.94
N PRO A 64 20.40 12.96 -16.75
CA PRO A 64 21.11 11.73 -17.05
C PRO A 64 20.73 10.61 -16.07
N GLN A 65 20.76 9.37 -16.56
CA GLN A 65 20.37 8.18 -15.79
C GLN A 65 21.04 8.06 -14.40
N PRO A 66 22.36 8.32 -14.23
CA PRO A 66 22.99 8.23 -12.91
C PRO A 66 22.39 9.19 -11.88
N ALA A 67 22.05 10.42 -12.28
CA ALA A 67 21.44 11.40 -11.39
C ALA A 67 20.01 11.01 -11.00
N ARG A 68 19.25 10.45 -11.95
CA ARG A 68 17.88 9.94 -11.70
C ARG A 68 17.91 8.77 -10.72
N ASN A 69 18.82 7.82 -10.93
CA ASN A 69 18.99 6.67 -10.05
C ASN A 69 19.46 7.09 -8.67
N GLY A 70 20.45 7.99 -8.60
CA GLY A 70 20.95 8.48 -7.32
C GLY A 70 19.88 9.21 -6.50
N LEU A 71 19.07 10.05 -7.15
CA LEU A 71 17.95 10.70 -6.47
C LEU A 71 16.91 9.68 -5.99
N SER A 72 16.56 8.70 -6.83
CA SER A 72 15.61 7.64 -6.47
C SER A 72 16.12 6.83 -5.27
N ASN A 73 17.40 6.41 -5.30
CA ASN A 73 18.02 5.66 -4.21
C ASN A 73 18.03 6.49 -2.92
N PHE A 74 18.37 7.77 -3.02
CA PHE A 74 18.43 8.66 -1.86
C PHE A 74 17.06 8.81 -1.21
N THR A 75 16.02 9.07 -1.99
CA THR A 75 14.65 9.20 -1.45
C THR A 75 14.13 7.90 -0.87
N SER A 76 14.41 6.75 -1.51
CA SER A 76 14.03 5.44 -0.96
C SER A 76 14.78 5.15 0.34
N ASN A 77 16.06 5.52 0.44
CA ASN A 77 16.85 5.35 1.65
C ASN A 77 16.27 6.13 2.85
N LEU A 78 15.64 7.29 2.63
CA LEU A 78 14.99 8.05 3.71
C LEU A 78 13.74 7.37 4.28
N GLU A 79 13.10 6.48 3.52
CA GLU A 79 11.92 5.72 3.98
C GLU A 79 12.32 4.46 4.78
N GLU A 80 13.52 3.92 4.55
CA GLU A 80 14.02 2.70 5.18
C GLU A 80 13.89 2.67 6.73
N PRO A 81 14.18 3.77 7.48
CA PRO A 81 13.98 3.77 8.93
C PRO A 81 12.51 3.65 9.35
N ALA A 82 11.60 4.31 8.62
CA ALA A 82 10.18 4.22 8.90
C ALA A 82 9.64 2.81 8.58
N ILE A 83 10.13 2.20 7.50
CA ILE A 83 9.80 0.82 7.12
C ILE A 83 10.32 -0.16 8.18
N MET A 84 11.56 -0.01 8.63
CA MET A 84 12.15 -0.78 9.73
C MET A 84 11.26 -0.75 10.98
N VAL A 85 10.85 0.45 11.43
CA VAL A 85 9.97 0.58 12.61
C VAL A 85 8.63 -0.10 12.37
N ASN A 86 8.03 0.02 11.18
CA ASN A 86 6.78 -0.65 10.86
C ASN A 86 6.91 -2.18 10.91
N TYR A 87 8.00 -2.77 10.40
CA TYR A 87 8.23 -4.21 10.48
C TYR A 87 8.41 -4.69 11.92
N PHE A 88 9.12 -3.92 12.76
CA PHE A 88 9.18 -4.21 14.19
C PHE A 88 7.80 -4.17 14.86
N LEU A 89 6.95 -3.19 14.51
CA LEU A 89 5.58 -3.08 15.03
C LEU A 89 4.67 -4.21 14.52
N GLN A 90 4.90 -4.73 13.32
CA GLN A 90 4.20 -5.88 12.76
C GLN A 90 4.67 -7.23 13.35
N GLY A 91 5.72 -7.21 14.17
CA GLY A 91 6.27 -8.40 14.81
C GLY A 91 7.21 -9.21 13.92
N ASP A 92 7.69 -8.64 12.82
CA ASP A 92 8.70 -9.25 11.94
C ASP A 92 10.06 -8.55 12.10
N PRO A 93 10.86 -8.94 13.12
CA PRO A 93 12.15 -8.30 13.36
C PRO A 93 13.20 -8.65 12.32
N TYR A 94 13.03 -9.75 11.58
CA TYR A 94 13.97 -10.12 10.53
C TYR A 94 13.92 -9.10 9.39
N GLN A 95 12.72 -8.80 8.89
CA GLN A 95 12.55 -7.77 7.87
C GLN A 95 12.95 -6.39 8.38
N GLY A 96 12.63 -6.06 9.64
CA GLY A 96 13.09 -4.82 10.27
C GLY A 96 14.61 -4.66 10.20
N MET A 97 15.38 -5.71 10.52
CA MET A 97 16.84 -5.67 10.43
C MET A 97 17.36 -5.60 9.00
N VAL A 98 16.68 -6.18 8.02
CA VAL A 98 17.06 -6.04 6.59
C VAL A 98 16.99 -4.58 6.16
N HIS A 99 15.90 -3.88 6.50
CA HIS A 99 15.71 -2.47 6.19
C HIS A 99 16.69 -1.57 6.99
N PHE A 100 17.00 -1.94 8.24
CA PHE A 100 18.08 -1.29 8.99
C PHE A 100 19.44 -1.41 8.29
N THR A 101 19.83 -2.62 7.86
CA THR A 101 21.11 -2.86 7.21
C THR A 101 21.18 -2.14 5.86
N ARG A 102 20.08 -2.09 5.09
CA ARG A 102 19.99 -1.27 3.87
C ARG A 102 20.25 0.19 4.17
N PHE A 103 19.52 0.78 5.12
CA PHE A 103 19.71 2.16 5.51
C PHE A 103 21.15 2.44 5.94
N PHE A 104 21.70 1.57 6.79
CA PHE A 104 23.05 1.72 7.33
C PHE A 104 24.10 1.68 6.22
N LEU A 105 24.08 0.66 5.37
CA LEU A 105 25.08 0.50 4.31
C LEU A 105 24.94 1.59 3.24
N ASN A 106 23.72 1.90 2.80
CA ASN A 106 23.49 2.93 1.78
C ASN A 106 23.85 4.33 2.31
N SER A 107 23.57 4.63 3.58
CA SER A 107 23.90 5.93 4.16
C SER A 107 25.40 6.10 4.41
N ILE A 108 26.09 5.07 4.90
CA ILE A 108 27.50 5.15 5.29
C ILE A 108 28.43 4.90 4.10
N LEU A 109 28.16 3.86 3.31
CA LEU A 109 29.01 3.43 2.19
C LEU A 109 28.47 3.93 0.84
N GLY A 110 27.15 4.03 0.68
CA GLY A 110 26.48 4.52 -0.53
C GLY A 110 26.40 6.04 -0.66
N MET A 111 27.28 6.78 0.03
CA MET A 111 27.33 8.26 0.04
C MET A 111 25.98 8.90 0.39
N GLY A 112 25.40 8.51 1.53
CA GLY A 112 24.12 9.05 2.00
C GLY A 112 22.89 8.45 1.32
N GLY A 113 23.05 7.35 0.58
CA GLY A 113 21.97 6.67 -0.14
C GLY A 113 21.90 7.00 -1.63
N LEU A 114 22.91 7.68 -2.19
CA LEU A 114 22.98 7.96 -3.63
C LEU A 114 23.34 6.72 -4.46
N TYR A 115 23.91 5.69 -3.83
CA TYR A 115 24.40 4.46 -4.48
C TYR A 115 23.83 3.23 -3.80
#